data_AF-A0A9C8VZ04-F1
#
_entry.id   AF-A0A9C8VZ04-F1
#
_cell.length_a   1.000
_cell.length_b   1.000
_cell.length_c   1.000
_cell.angle_alpha   90.00
_cell.angle_beta   90.00
_cell.angle_gamma   90.00
#
_symmetry.space_group_name_H-M   'P 1'
#
loop_
_entity.id
_entity.type
_entity.pdbx_description
1 polymer ?
#
loop_
_entity_poly.entity_id
_entity_poly.type
_entity_poly.pdbx_seq_one_letter_code
_entity_poly.pdbx_strand_id
1 'polypeptide(L)'
;MAVPLRSATTTQGRRMAGARALWRANGMKDEQFGRPVIAVVNSFTQFVPGHVHLHGIGQRVKKKIEELGCFAAEFNTIAIDDGIAMGHDGMLYSLPSRDLIADSVEYMCNAHQVDAMVCISNCDKITPGMLM
;
A
#
# COMPACT_ATOMS: atom_id res chain seq x y z
N MET A 1 -16.95 -22.46 8.77
CA MET A 1 -15.96 -21.76 9.61
C MET A 1 -15.59 -20.46 8.91
N ALA A 2 -15.54 -19.34 9.62
CA ALA A 2 -15.04 -18.09 9.04
C ALA A 2 -13.55 -18.22 8.76
N VAL A 3 -13.08 -17.76 7.60
CA VAL A 3 -11.66 -17.73 7.27
C VAL A 3 -10.97 -16.72 8.20
N PRO A 4 -9.90 -17.11 8.95
CA PRO A 4 -9.21 -16.19 9.82
C PRO A 4 -8.52 -15.07 9.02
N LEU A 5 -8.56 -13.85 9.56
CA LEU A 5 -7.85 -12.70 8.98
C LEU A 5 -6.33 -12.90 9.02
N ARG A 6 -5.62 -12.47 7.98
CA ARG A 6 -4.15 -12.52 7.92
C ARG A 6 -3.55 -11.65 9.01
N SER A 7 -4.14 -10.48 9.26
CA SER A 7 -3.69 -9.51 10.26
C SER A 7 -3.78 -10.04 11.68
N ALA A 8 -4.55 -11.10 11.95
CA ALA A 8 -4.57 -11.77 13.25
C ALA A 8 -3.16 -12.24 13.66
N THR A 9 -2.31 -12.57 12.69
CA THR A 9 -0.92 -12.97 12.89
C THR A 9 -0.10 -11.92 13.63
N THR A 10 -0.35 -10.61 13.42
CA THR A 10 0.40 -9.53 14.06
C THR A 10 -0.41 -8.76 15.11
N THR A 11 -1.73 -8.96 15.14
CA THR A 11 -2.64 -8.24 16.03
C THR A 11 -3.13 -9.07 17.21
N GLN A 12 -2.97 -10.40 17.22
CA GLN A 12 -3.51 -11.27 18.28
C GLN A 12 -2.45 -12.07 19.03
N GLY A 13 -2.83 -12.63 20.18
CA GLY A 13 -1.98 -13.53 20.97
C GLY A 13 -0.92 -12.84 21.82
N ARG A 14 -0.43 -13.55 22.84
CA ARG A 14 0.55 -13.02 23.80
C ARG A 14 1.88 -12.64 23.16
N ARG A 15 2.36 -13.43 22.19
CA ARG A 15 3.67 -13.24 21.54
C ARG A 15 3.75 -11.95 20.71
N MET A 16 2.62 -11.46 20.19
CA MET A 16 2.58 -10.29 19.33
C MET A 16 2.26 -8.99 20.08
N ALA A 17 2.54 -8.94 21.39
CA ALA A 17 2.36 -7.72 22.18
C ALA A 17 3.21 -6.54 21.65
N GLY A 18 4.46 -6.81 21.22
CA GLY A 18 5.32 -5.79 20.62
C GLY A 18 4.77 -5.24 19.31
N ALA A 19 4.31 -6.11 18.41
CA ALA A 19 3.68 -5.71 17.15
C ALA A 19 2.42 -4.85 17.40
N ARG A 20 1.57 -5.24 18.36
CA ARG A 20 0.41 -4.43 18.77
C ARG A 20 0.79 -3.05 19.30
N ALA A 21 1.92 -2.90 19.98
CA ALA A 21 2.39 -1.60 20.45
C ALA A 21 2.79 -0.71 19.26
N LEU A 22 3.47 -1.28 18.26
CA LEU A 22 3.84 -0.57 17.03
C LEU A 22 2.60 -0.20 16.20
N TRP A 23 1.60 -1.07 16.12
CA TRP A 23 0.33 -0.74 15.46
C TRP A 23 -0.36 0.46 16.11
N ARG A 24 -0.38 0.54 17.45
CA ARG A 24 -0.89 1.71 18.18
C ARG A 24 -0.06 2.96 17.91
N ALA A 25 1.27 2.84 17.86
CA ALA A 25 2.15 3.96 17.52
C ALA A 25 1.88 4.52 16.11
N ASN A 26 1.48 3.66 15.18
CA ASN A 26 1.03 4.05 13.83
C ASN A 26 -0.41 4.57 13.77
N GLY A 27 -1.09 4.70 14.92
CA GLY A 27 -2.43 5.29 15.02
C GLY A 27 -3.58 4.28 15.02
N MET A 28 -3.33 2.96 15.10
CA MET A 28 -4.39 1.97 15.25
C MET A 28 -5.05 2.10 16.62
N LYS A 29 -6.38 2.24 16.64
CA LYS A 29 -7.18 2.37 17.85
C LYS A 29 -7.63 1.00 18.37
N ASP A 30 -8.02 0.98 19.64
CA ASP A 30 -8.41 -0.28 20.30
C ASP A 30 -9.63 -0.93 19.64
N GLU A 31 -10.57 -0.14 19.11
CA GLU A 31 -11.79 -0.62 18.43
C GLU A 31 -11.50 -1.26 17.06
N GLN A 32 -10.32 -1.01 16.49
CA GLN A 32 -9.89 -1.54 15.20
C GLN A 32 -9.18 -2.90 15.35
N PHE A 33 -8.76 -3.32 16.55
CA PHE A 33 -8.19 -4.65 16.74
C PHE A 33 -9.26 -5.73 16.50
N GLY A 34 -8.93 -6.72 15.67
CA GLY A 34 -9.87 -7.75 15.22
C GLY A 34 -10.72 -7.33 14.02
N ARG A 35 -10.58 -6.09 13.54
CA ARG A 35 -11.10 -5.65 12.23
C ARG A 35 -10.05 -5.85 11.14
N PRO A 36 -10.46 -5.88 9.86
CA PRO A 36 -9.51 -5.93 8.76
C PRO A 36 -8.50 -4.78 8.77
N VAL A 37 -7.24 -5.11 8.47
CA VAL A 37 -6.16 -4.17 8.18
C VAL A 37 -6.04 -4.04 6.66
N ILE A 38 -6.27 -2.84 6.14
CA ILE A 38 -6.30 -2.58 4.70
C ILE A 38 -5.11 -1.72 4.32
N ALA A 39 -4.31 -2.19 3.36
CA ALA A 39 -3.26 -1.38 2.75
C ALA A 39 -3.86 -0.46 1.67
N VAL A 40 -3.54 0.83 1.72
CA VAL A 40 -3.75 1.74 0.59
C VAL A 40 -2.43 1.86 -0.14
N VAL A 41 -2.30 1.16 -1.26
CA VAL A 41 -1.08 1.13 -2.06
C VAL A 41 -1.14 2.30 -3.03
N ASN A 42 -0.26 3.28 -2.84
CA ASN A 42 -0.22 4.47 -3.67
C ASN A 42 1.09 4.52 -4.47
N SER A 43 1.06 5.24 -5.59
CA SER A 43 2.22 5.53 -6.43
C SER A 43 2.52 7.02 -6.44
N PHE A 44 2.09 7.76 -5.41
CA PHE A 44 2.30 9.19 -5.31
C PHE A 44 3.79 9.53 -5.33
N THR A 45 4.14 10.46 -6.20
CA THR A 45 5.46 11.08 -6.27
C THR A 45 5.35 12.44 -6.94
N GLN A 46 6.24 13.35 -6.60
CA GLN A 46 6.33 14.66 -7.24
C GLN A 46 7.15 14.65 -8.53
N PHE A 47 7.83 13.54 -8.84
CA PHE A 47 8.60 13.37 -10.08
C PHE A 47 7.72 13.08 -11.30
N VAL A 48 6.49 12.58 -11.09
CA VAL A 48 5.57 12.18 -12.16
C VAL A 48 4.35 13.10 -12.08
N PRO A 49 4.12 14.02 -13.03
CA PRO A 49 2.99 14.97 -12.98
C PRO A 49 1.63 14.30 -12.83
N GLY A 50 1.44 13.14 -13.47
CA GLY A 50 0.24 12.31 -13.34
C GLY A 50 0.02 11.75 -11.93
N HIS A 51 1.01 11.78 -11.04
CA HIS A 51 0.93 11.15 -9.72
C HIS A 51 0.85 12.14 -8.55
N VAL A 52 1.12 13.44 -8.78
CA VAL A 52 1.17 14.46 -7.72
C VAL A 52 -0.14 14.56 -6.93
N HIS A 53 -1.27 14.40 -7.61
CA HIS A 53 -2.59 14.50 -6.99
C HIS A 53 -3.01 13.23 -6.23
N LEU A 54 -2.28 12.11 -6.39
CA LEU A 54 -2.66 10.82 -5.81
C LEU A 54 -2.53 10.81 -4.29
N HIS A 55 -1.71 11.66 -3.67
CA HIS A 55 -1.66 11.77 -2.21
C HIS A 55 -3.04 12.15 -1.63
N GLY A 56 -3.71 13.13 -2.24
CA GLY A 56 -5.06 13.52 -1.83
C GLY A 56 -6.09 12.41 -2.04
N ILE A 57 -5.93 11.59 -3.08
CA ILE A 57 -6.79 10.42 -3.33
C ILE A 57 -6.55 9.33 -2.27
N GLY A 58 -5.28 9.02 -1.97
CA GLY A 58 -4.89 8.06 -0.93
C GLY A 58 -5.52 8.39 0.43
N GLN A 59 -5.44 9.65 0.84
CA GLN A 59 -6.05 10.11 2.09
C GLN A 59 -7.59 9.99 2.09
N ARG A 60 -8.25 10.25 0.95
CA ARG A 60 -9.71 10.08 0.82
C ARG A 60 -10.12 8.61 0.92
N VAL A 61 -9.40 7.71 0.26
CA VAL A 61 -9.64 6.26 0.32
C VAL A 61 -9.43 5.75 1.74
N LYS A 62 -8.30 6.12 2.37
CA LYS A 62 -7.99 5.79 3.76
C LYS A 62 -9.14 6.19 4.69
N LYS A 63 -9.58 7.45 4.61
CA LYS A 63 -10.69 7.97 5.44
C LYS A 63 -11.96 7.14 5.29
N LYS A 64 -12.32 6.73 4.05
CA LYS A 64 -13.52 5.92 3.80
C LYS A 64 -13.45 4.54 4.41
N ILE A 65 -12.27 3.92 4.41
CA ILE A 65 -12.05 2.62 5.06
C ILE A 65 -12.13 2.76 6.60
N GLU A 66 -11.56 3.83 7.15
CA GLU A 66 -11.63 4.11 8.59
C GLU A 66 -13.05 4.43 9.07
N GLU A 67 -13.87 5.09 8.25
CA GLU A 67 -15.31 5.30 8.51
C GLU A 67 -16.09 3.98 8.65
N LEU A 68 -15.61 2.89 8.04
CA LEU A 68 -16.17 1.54 8.21
C LEU A 68 -15.60 0.79 9.43
N GLY A 69 -14.80 1.47 10.27
CA GLY A 69 -14.21 0.92 11.49
C GLY A 69 -13.01 0.00 11.26
N CYS A 70 -12.50 -0.10 10.03
CA CYS A 70 -11.28 -0.83 9.72
C CYS A 70 -10.04 0.04 9.99
N PHE A 71 -8.86 -0.57 10.10
CA PHE A 71 -7.61 0.18 10.09
C PHE A 71 -7.08 0.26 8.66
N ALA A 72 -6.71 1.46 8.21
CA ALA A 72 -6.13 1.68 6.90
C ALA A 72 -4.77 2.37 7.02
N ALA A 73 -3.76 1.80 6.35
CA ALA A 73 -2.42 2.39 6.27
C ALA A 73 -2.04 2.61 4.82
N GLU A 74 -1.65 3.84 4.49
CA GLU A 74 -1.14 4.18 3.17
C GLU A 74 0.37 4.00 3.13
N PHE A 75 0.87 3.39 2.05
CA PHE A 75 2.28 3.39 1.72
C PHE A 75 2.46 3.65 0.22
N ASN A 76 3.68 4.01 -0.18
CA ASN A 76 4.00 4.28 -1.56
C ASN A 76 4.91 3.21 -2.17
N THR A 77 4.68 2.92 -3.45
CA THR A 77 5.64 2.30 -4.36
C THR A 77 6.23 3.37 -5.29
N ILE A 78 7.26 3.00 -6.04
CA ILE A 78 7.93 3.88 -7.01
C ILE A 78 7.04 4.12 -8.24
N ALA A 79 7.35 5.19 -8.97
CA ALA A 79 6.79 5.45 -10.28
C ALA A 79 7.84 6.14 -11.16
N ILE A 80 7.84 5.80 -12.44
CA ILE A 80 8.68 6.41 -13.47
C ILE A 80 7.76 7.08 -14.49
N ASP A 81 8.12 8.29 -14.90
CA ASP A 81 7.46 8.99 -16.00
C ASP A 81 8.13 8.63 -17.32
N ASP A 82 7.48 7.77 -18.11
CA ASP A 82 7.98 7.38 -19.43
C ASP A 82 8.14 8.58 -20.38
N GLY A 83 7.32 9.62 -20.24
CA GLY A 83 7.42 10.83 -21.05
C GLY A 83 8.68 11.64 -20.75
N ILE A 84 9.10 11.70 -19.48
CA ILE A 84 10.37 12.33 -19.08
C ILE A 84 11.57 11.44 -19.44
N ALA A 85 11.46 10.12 -19.23
CA ALA A 85 12.56 9.18 -19.45
C ALA A 85 12.83 8.88 -20.94
N MET A 86 11.94 9.29 -21.84
CA MET A 86 12.03 9.00 -23.26
C MET A 86 13.23 9.68 -23.92
N GLY A 87 13.96 8.93 -24.76
CA GLY A 87 15.04 9.49 -25.59
C GLY A 87 16.42 9.52 -24.93
N HIS A 88 16.58 8.93 -23.73
CA HIS A 88 17.89 8.73 -23.08
C HIS A 88 17.91 7.44 -22.26
N ASP A 89 19.04 7.15 -21.59
CA ASP A 89 19.26 5.91 -20.83
C ASP A 89 18.27 5.67 -19.68
N GLY A 90 17.47 6.68 -19.31
CA GLY A 90 16.41 6.54 -18.31
C GLY A 90 15.33 5.55 -18.73
N MET A 91 15.08 5.41 -20.04
CA MET A 91 14.05 4.50 -20.55
C MET A 91 14.38 3.02 -20.26
N LEU A 92 15.66 2.69 -20.02
CA LEU A 92 16.08 1.34 -19.61
C LEU A 92 15.47 0.91 -18.27
N TYR A 93 15.03 1.87 -17.44
CA TYR A 93 14.45 1.60 -16.13
C TYR A 93 12.92 1.55 -16.13
N SER A 94 12.26 1.95 -17.24
CA SER A 94 10.79 2.01 -17.32
C SER A 94 10.15 0.62 -17.19
N LEU A 95 10.36 -0.29 -18.15
CA LEU A 95 9.69 -1.59 -18.12
C LEU A 95 10.06 -2.45 -16.89
N PRO A 96 11.34 -2.54 -16.47
CA PRO A 96 11.71 -3.29 -15.26
C PRO A 96 11.07 -2.75 -13.97
N SER A 97 10.69 -1.47 -13.93
CA SER A 97 10.00 -0.91 -12.76
C SER A 97 8.67 -1.59 -12.46
N ARG A 98 8.00 -2.18 -13.47
CA ARG A 98 6.75 -2.94 -13.26
C ARG A 98 6.95 -4.05 -12.24
N ASP A 99 8.02 -4.83 -12.39
CA ASP A 99 8.28 -5.98 -11.53
C ASP A 99 8.72 -5.51 -10.13
N LEU A 100 9.52 -4.44 -10.06
CA LEU A 100 9.87 -3.80 -8.78
C LEU A 100 8.64 -3.27 -8.04
N ILE A 101 7.66 -2.75 -8.76
CA ILE A 101 6.39 -2.29 -8.18
C ILE A 101 5.65 -3.48 -7.58
N ALA A 102 5.47 -4.57 -8.35
CA ALA A 102 4.84 -5.79 -7.86
C ALA A 102 5.53 -6.33 -6.60
N ASP A 103 6.86 -6.47 -6.65
CA ASP A 103 7.67 -6.95 -5.53
C ASP A 103 7.53 -6.05 -4.29
N SER A 104 7.54 -4.72 -4.49
CA SER A 104 7.41 -3.77 -3.38
C SER A 104 6.05 -3.88 -2.69
N VAL A 105 4.98 -4.09 -3.46
CA VAL A 105 3.62 -4.26 -2.93
C VAL A 105 3.52 -5.59 -2.20
N GLU A 106 4.02 -6.67 -2.81
CA GLU A 106 4.06 -8.00 -2.21
C GLU A 106 4.77 -7.96 -0.86
N TYR A 107 5.96 -7.36 -0.80
CA TYR A 107 6.78 -7.32 0.41
C TYR A 107 6.10 -6.54 1.52
N MET A 108 5.55 -5.37 1.22
CA MET A 108 4.85 -4.55 2.20
C MET A 108 3.61 -5.26 2.74
N CYS A 109 2.79 -5.84 1.87
CA CYS A 109 1.55 -6.50 2.25
C CYS A 109 1.82 -7.80 3.03
N ASN A 110 2.76 -8.63 2.58
CA ASN A 110 3.09 -9.88 3.25
C ASN A 110 3.85 -9.66 4.56
N ALA A 111 4.80 -8.72 4.64
CA ALA A 111 5.52 -8.47 5.89
C ALA A 111 4.60 -7.97 7.01
N HIS A 112 3.62 -7.12 6.67
CA HIS A 112 2.68 -6.56 7.63
C HIS A 112 1.41 -7.41 7.83
N GLN A 113 1.25 -8.48 7.05
CA GLN A 113 0.11 -9.40 7.07
C GLN A 113 -1.23 -8.65 6.91
N VAL A 114 -1.31 -7.74 5.95
CA VAL A 114 -2.56 -7.02 5.67
C VAL A 114 -3.62 -7.98 5.12
N ASP A 115 -4.89 -7.66 5.35
CA ASP A 115 -6.00 -8.53 4.95
C ASP A 115 -6.46 -8.28 3.51
N ALA A 116 -6.34 -7.03 3.05
CA ALA A 116 -6.61 -6.63 1.68
C ALA A 116 -5.82 -5.37 1.33
N MET A 117 -5.81 -5.04 0.05
CA MET A 117 -5.18 -3.84 -0.48
C MET A 117 -6.10 -3.10 -1.45
N VAL A 118 -5.97 -1.78 -1.49
CA VAL A 118 -6.57 -0.90 -2.49
C VAL A 118 -5.44 -0.23 -3.25
N CYS A 119 -5.32 -0.54 -4.53
CA CYS A 119 -4.27 -0.03 -5.40
C CYS A 119 -4.72 1.25 -6.10
N ILE A 120 -3.97 2.34 -5.89
CA ILE A 120 -4.13 3.62 -6.58
C ILE A 120 -3.02 3.71 -7.63
N SER A 121 -3.33 3.19 -8.81
CA SER A 121 -2.47 3.26 -9.98
C SER A 121 -2.84 4.42 -10.90
N ASN A 122 -1.93 4.77 -11.81
CA ASN A 122 -2.23 5.69 -12.90
C ASN A 122 -1.40 5.37 -14.14
N CYS A 123 -0.10 5.68 -14.11
CA CYS A 123 0.77 5.54 -15.28
C CYS A 123 1.04 4.08 -15.71
N ASP A 124 1.49 3.96 -16.96
CA ASP A 124 1.68 2.76 -17.76
C ASP A 124 2.14 1.53 -16.95
N LYS A 125 3.37 1.54 -16.43
CA LYS A 125 3.96 0.36 -15.75
C LYS A 125 3.44 0.11 -14.35
N ILE A 126 2.83 1.12 -13.72
CA ILE A 126 2.32 1.04 -12.35
C ILE A 126 1.05 0.21 -12.30
N THR A 127 0.13 0.43 -13.23
CA THR A 127 -1.14 -0.31 -13.28
C THR A 127 -0.98 -1.82 -13.38
N PRO A 128 -0.21 -2.38 -14.34
CA PRO A 128 0.05 -3.82 -14.37
C PRO A 128 0.90 -4.28 -13.19
N GLY A 129 1.87 -3.50 -12.71
CA GLY A 129 2.68 -3.86 -11.55
C GLY A 129 1.85 -4.02 -10.27
N MET A 130 0.82 -3.21 -10.06
CA MET A 130 -0.11 -3.34 -8.91
C MET A 130 -1.19 -4.41 -9.10
N LEU A 131 -1.36 -4.93 -10.33
CA LEU A 131 -2.31 -6.01 -10.64
C LEU A 131 -1.69 -7.40 -10.58
N MET A 132 -0.36 -7.49 -10.67
CA MET A 132 0.43 -8.71 -10.47
C MET A 132 0.43 -9.11 -9.01
#